data_AF-A0A535M4F0-F1
#
_entry.id   AF-A0A535M4F0-F1
#
_cell.length_a   1.000
_cell.length_b   1.000
_cell.length_c   1.000
_cell.angle_alpha   90.00
_cell.angle_beta   90.00
_cell.angle_gamma   90.00
#
_symmetry.space_group_name_H-M   'P 1'
#
loop_
_entity.id
_entity.type
_entity.pdbx_description
1 polymer ?
#
loop_
_entity_poly.entity_id
_entity_poly.type
_entity_poly.pdbx_seq_one_letter_code
_entity_poly.pdbx_strand_id
1 'polypeptide(L)' 'MSDNGGSALAQRVQDRYPGALQNVTEWRGDVTLRIAPAGIVEVARLLRDDPALGFD' A
#
# COMPACT_ATOMS: atom_id res chain seq x y z
N MET A 1 -11.17 -18.16 5.18
CA MET A 1 -9.75 -18.07 4.78
C MET A 1 -9.63 -16.78 4.00
N SER A 2 -9.66 -15.66 4.72
CA SER A 2 -9.86 -14.32 4.18
C SER A 2 -8.90 -13.41 4.94
N ASP A 3 -7.89 -12.88 4.25
CA ASP A 3 -7.03 -11.73 4.64
C ASP A 3 -5.71 -11.80 3.84
N ASN A 4 -5.72 -11.50 2.53
CA ASN A 4 -4.48 -11.47 1.74
C ASN A 4 -4.30 -10.20 0.88
N GLY A 5 -5.33 -9.37 0.70
CA GLY A 5 -5.23 -8.16 -0.12
C GLY A 5 -4.41 -7.06 0.56
N GLY A 6 -4.78 -6.69 1.79
CA GLY A 6 -4.10 -5.65 2.55
C GLY A 6 -2.67 -5.99 2.94
N SER A 7 -2.44 -7.25 3.32
CA SER A 7 -1.10 -7.78 3.66
C SER A 7 -0.15 -7.74 2.45
N ALA A 8 -0.61 -8.17 1.27
CA ALA A 8 0.21 -8.17 0.06
C ALA A 8 0.56 -6.75 -0.41
N LEU A 9 -0.38 -5.81 -0.32
CA LEU A 9 -0.16 -4.41 -0.68
C LEU A 9 0.84 -3.73 0.29
N ALA A 10 0.66 -3.94 1.60
CA ALA A 10 1.57 -3.43 2.62
C ALA A 10 3.00 -3.93 2.42
N GLN A 11 3.18 -5.23 2.14
CA GLN A 11 4.49 -5.81 1.90
C GLN A 11 5.18 -5.16 0.69
N ARG A 12 4.47 -5.00 -0.43
CA ARG A 12 5.03 -4.34 -1.64
C ARG A 12 5.50 -2.92 -1.37
N VAL A 13 4.70 -2.14 -0.64
CA VAL A 13 5.08 -0.76 -0.30
C VAL A 13 6.31 -0.74 0.60
N GLN A 14 6.37 -1.63 1.61
CA GLN A 14 7.51 -1.73 2.51
C GLN A 14 8.79 -2.19 1.81
N ASP A 15 8.70 -3.15 0.89
CA ASP A 15 9.85 -3.69 0.14
C ASP A 15 10.46 -2.62 -0.79
N ARG A 16 9.61 -1.79 -1.42
CA ARG A 16 10.05 -0.77 -2.37
C ARG A 16 10.44 0.56 -1.72
N TYR A 17 9.76 0.91 -0.63
CA TYR A 17 9.96 2.16 0.10
C TYR A 17 10.05 1.88 1.60
N PRO A 18 11.19 1.33 2.07
CA PRO A 18 11.36 0.99 3.48
C PRO A 18 11.20 2.24 4.36
N GLY A 19 10.31 2.15 5.35
CA GLY A 19 10.00 3.24 6.27
C GLY A 19 8.96 4.24 5.77
N ALA A 20 8.44 4.09 4.54
CA ALA A 20 7.32 4.91 4.07
C ALA A 20 5.98 4.47 4.66
N LEU A 21 5.77 3.17 4.90
CA LEU A 21 4.53 2.65 5.50
C LEU A 21 4.59 2.79 7.03
N GLN A 22 3.68 3.59 7.58
CA GLN A 22 3.52 3.79 9.03
C GLN A 22 2.49 2.84 9.63
N ASN A 23 1.43 2.53 8.88
CA ASN A 23 0.38 1.61 9.33
C ASN A 23 -0.41 1.05 8.14
N VAL A 24 -0.99 -0.13 8.31
CA VAL A 24 -2.01 -0.70 7.43
C VAL A 24 -3.23 -1.05 8.26
N THR A 25 -4.41 -0.74 7.75
CA THR A 25 -5.67 -1.09 8.40
C THR A 25 -6.61 -1.68 7.37
N GLU A 26 -7.15 -2.85 7.69
CA GLU A 26 -8.17 -3.51 6.88
C GLU A 26 -9.50 -3.44 7.62
N TRP A 27 -10.53 -2.95 6.93
CA TRP A 27 -11.87 -2.83 7.48
C TRP A 27 -12.91 -3.12 6.42
N ARG A 28 -13.70 -4.17 6.61
CA ARG A 28 -14.80 -4.56 5.70
C ARG A 28 -14.38 -4.71 4.23
N GLY A 29 -13.15 -5.15 3.98
CA GLY A 29 -12.60 -5.32 2.63
C GLY A 29 -11.92 -4.06 2.06
N ASP A 30 -11.99 -2.93 2.75
CA ASP A 30 -11.21 -1.75 2.41
C ASP A 30 -9.83 -1.82 3.07
N VAL A 31 -8.80 -1.49 2.30
CA VAL A 31 -7.42 -1.40 2.77
C VAL A 31 -7.01 0.06 2.83
N THR A 32 -6.62 0.52 4.01
CA THR A 32 -6.09 1.86 4.24
C THR A 32 -4.60 1.77 4.55
N LEU A 33 -3.77 2.45 3.76
CA LEU A 33 -2.35 2.62 4.03
C LEU A 33 -2.08 4.00 4.62
N ARG A 34 -1.40 4.05 5.75
CA ARG A 34 -0.89 5.30 6.32
C ARG A 34 0.57 5.46 5.91
N ILE A 35 0.84 6.44 5.05
CA ILE A 35 2.16 6.69 4.48
C ILE A 35 2.80 7.92 5.13
N ALA A 36 4.10 7.87 5.36
CA ALA A 36 4.89 9.01 5.82
C ALA A 36 4.88 10.12 4.74
N PRO A 37 4.82 11.41 5.13
CA PRO A 37 4.74 12.51 4.16
C PRO A 37 5.85 12.50 3.11
N ALA A 38 7.06 12.08 3.49
CA ALA A 38 8.22 12.02 2.61
C ALA A 38 8.12 10.94 1.51
N GLY A 39 7.22 9.96 1.64
CA GLY A 39 7.05 8.88 0.66
C GLY A 39 5.71 8.91 -0.08
N ILE A 40 4.88 9.94 0.14
CA ILE A 40 3.51 9.95 -0.40
C ILE A 40 3.48 9.98 -1.93
N VAL A 41 4.39 10.72 -2.55
CA VAL A 41 4.44 10.89 -4.01
C VAL A 41 4.92 9.59 -4.67
N GLU A 42 5.96 8.98 -4.11
CA GLU A 42 6.56 7.74 -4.60
C GLU A 42 5.61 6.55 -4.45
N VAL A 43 4.89 6.46 -3.32
CA VAL A 43 3.88 5.44 -3.10
C VAL A 43 2.69 5.66 -4.04
N ALA A 44 2.19 6.89 -4.21
CA ALA A 44 1.11 7.17 -5.15
C ALA A 44 1.48 6.81 -6.60
N ARG A 45 2.73 7.09 -7.02
CA ARG A 45 3.24 6.66 -8.32
C ARG A 45 3.27 5.15 -8.45
N LEU A 46 3.73 4.43 -7.43
CA LEU A 46 3.70 2.96 -7.43
C LEU A 46 2.27 2.43 -7.60
N LEU A 47 1.31 2.98 -6.84
CA LEU A 47 -0.08 2.54 -6.91
C LEU A 47 -0.68 2.73 -8.31
N ARG A 48 -0.40 3.87 -8.93
CA ARG A 48 -0.86 4.21 -10.29
C ARG A 48 -0.14 3.41 -11.38
N ASP A 49 1.18 3.28 -11.28
CA ASP A 49 2.02 2.76 -12.36
C ASP A 49 2.12 1.22 -12.33
N ASP A 50 1.74 0.55 -11.23
CA ASP A 50 1.70 -0.91 -11.13
C ASP A 50 0.33 -1.45 -11.61
N PRO A 51 0.25 -1.99 -12.84
CA PRO A 51 -1.01 -2.50 -13.38
C PRO A 51 -1.56 -3.71 -12.61
N ALA A 52 -0.73 -4.36 -11.78
CA ALA A 52 -1.19 -5.45 -10.93
C ALA A 52 -1.98 -4.96 -9.69
N LEU A 53 -1.94 -3.66 -9.38
CA LEU A 53 -2.63 -3.06 -8.24
C LEU A 53 -3.98 -2.43 -8.63
N GLY A 54 -4.17 -2.06 -9.90
CA GLY A 54 -5.47 -1.65 -10.44
C GLY A 54 -6.01 -0.34 -9.88
N PHE A 55 -5.15 0.56 -9.38
CA PHE A 55 -5.54 1.92 -9.02
C PHE A 55 -5.40 2.82 -10.25
N ASP A 56 -6.47 3.53 -10.64
CA ASP A 56 -6.52 4.51 -11.74
C ASP A 56 -6.77 5.93 -11.17
#